data_AF-A0A7S4EQW3-F1
#
_entry.id   AF-A0A7S4EQW3-F1
#
_cell.length_a   1.000
_cell.length_b   1.000
_cell.length_c   1.000
_cell.angle_alpha   90.00
_cell.angle_beta   90.00
_cell.angle_gamma   90.00
#
_symmetry.space_group_name_H-M   'P 1'
#
loop_
_entity.id
_entity.type
_entity.pdbx_description
1 polymer ?
#
loop_
_entity_poly.entity_id
_entity_poly.type
_entity_poly.pdbx_seq_one_letter_code
_entity_poly.pdbx_strand_id
1 'polypeptide(L)'
;MVFFYISKYVTKWLGPPLFRTGLSLRNRLTMTPTATVGGVGAMASTNNYWMDMACMVPYSQKLLSLAIYDESKQRAMEFRKQYNQEQQEQSKDRSKAAASIASSFSSSSSQKAAIMAMTMMTDPNAIRRLSDVRIQVLDDYLRPSLIPNQLWSDIEQSWRYNLRIVAWARKEFLIGKYGPYIQEALVAYPQLRNSPQLSLTSSGGGNRRQLLLDLVHRGEINTDNIGVDASKNMASPFLQLPPSDIIMNAFRMQQWSKNKNTERISNSLVPIAKNIGGAILQQRSSSEEGSCEITKHIDVPLEADVSSSSLEDILEVVTKGYLKNCGPLNALCQEANFYQLYSREYVQNLGDYLLKRTAARCLADDTRQRKRQSQNSNDINYDFLEERPFMSPETVVLDIGAGDGVLMHCLRDYMERKVMGLSLSDNKRGNQRKNNRSNNVYSRRHQPMAIPTMVATDDMSWRIFAKADVEKLSVEQALEKYTTNLTTENNSDDDSSSSDYQKDQDQLRPQVIVICSWMPMGEDWTALLRKAEVDEYILIGEADDGSCGDNWLTWGNPNFYDFVAIENNSEVDKGRTDNDTSSPTPPYVAEGYQRLDMDSITKYQFSSFDLATSKSSKTVSFRRRKRRIA
;
A
#
# COMPACT_ATOMS: atom_id res chain seq x y z
N MET A 1 20.87 28.26 -19.00
CA MET A 1 19.49 28.56 -19.46
C MET A 1 19.18 27.98 -20.83
N VAL A 2 20.00 28.21 -21.88
CA VAL A 2 19.76 27.69 -23.24
C VAL A 2 19.52 26.17 -23.29
N PHE A 3 20.37 25.37 -22.62
CA PHE A 3 20.20 23.92 -22.56
C PHE A 3 18.85 23.48 -21.96
N PHE A 4 18.36 24.17 -20.93
CA PHE A 4 17.05 23.88 -20.34
C PHE A 4 15.91 24.21 -21.29
N TYR A 5 15.99 25.33 -22.02
CA TYR A 5 14.99 25.67 -23.05
C TYR A 5 14.98 24.65 -24.20
N ILE A 6 16.16 24.24 -24.67
CA ILE A 6 16.27 23.20 -25.70
C ILE A 6 15.70 21.89 -25.18
N SER A 7 16.03 21.48 -23.95
CA SER A 7 15.51 20.25 -23.34
C SER A 7 13.98 20.26 -23.21
N LYS A 8 13.38 21.39 -22.82
CA LYS A 8 11.91 21.57 -22.78
C LYS A 8 11.27 21.48 -24.16
N TYR A 9 11.89 22.11 -25.16
CA TYR A 9 11.40 22.07 -26.52
C TYR A 9 11.48 20.65 -27.10
N VAL A 10 12.61 19.96 -26.88
CA VAL A 10 12.83 18.58 -27.31
C VAL A 10 11.85 17.63 -26.63
N THR A 11 11.64 17.72 -25.31
CA THR A 11 10.67 16.85 -24.60
C THR A 11 9.25 17.03 -25.10
N LYS A 12 8.80 18.29 -25.29
CA LYS A 12 7.47 18.62 -25.83
C LYS A 12 7.27 18.10 -27.25
N TRP A 13 8.27 18.24 -28.11
CA TRP A 13 8.15 17.88 -29.53
C TRP A 13 8.39 16.39 -29.80
N LEU A 14 9.36 15.78 -29.10
CA LEU A 14 9.79 14.40 -29.32
C LEU A 14 8.96 13.39 -28.53
N GLY A 15 8.47 13.74 -27.34
CA GLY A 15 7.75 12.82 -26.45
C GLY A 15 6.54 12.16 -27.12
N PRO A 16 5.52 12.93 -27.53
CA PRO A 16 4.31 12.40 -28.16
C PRO A 16 4.54 11.52 -29.42
N PRO A 17 5.35 11.91 -30.42
CA PRO A 17 5.59 11.06 -31.60
C PRO A 17 6.44 9.82 -31.27
N LEU A 18 7.40 9.92 -30.35
CA LEU A 18 8.19 8.77 -29.91
C LEU A 18 7.31 7.73 -29.21
N PHE A 19 6.40 8.19 -28.34
CA PHE A 19 5.45 7.31 -27.65
C PHE A 19 4.48 6.63 -28.62
N ARG A 20 3.90 7.38 -29.56
CA ARG A 20 3.02 6.83 -30.60
C ARG A 20 3.72 5.79 -31.48
N THR A 21 4.92 6.12 -31.94
CA THR A 21 5.73 5.21 -32.77
C THR A 21 6.11 3.96 -31.98
N GLY A 22 6.52 4.12 -30.72
CA GLY A 22 6.86 3.02 -29.82
C GLY A 22 5.67 2.09 -29.58
N LEU A 23 4.49 2.65 -29.28
CA LEU A 23 3.25 1.88 -29.15
C LEU A 23 2.89 1.14 -30.44
N SER A 24 2.90 1.82 -31.58
CA SER A 24 2.57 1.19 -32.86
C SER A 24 3.54 0.06 -33.21
N LEU A 25 4.85 0.26 -33.00
CA LEU A 25 5.86 -0.77 -33.21
C LEU A 25 5.64 -1.97 -32.30
N ARG A 26 5.38 -1.72 -31.00
CA ARG A 26 5.06 -2.77 -30.04
C ARG A 26 3.86 -3.59 -30.51
N ASN A 27 2.76 -2.95 -30.91
CA ASN A 27 1.55 -3.65 -31.32
C ASN A 27 1.77 -4.48 -32.59
N ARG A 28 2.53 -3.97 -33.56
CA ARG A 28 2.91 -4.73 -34.75
C ARG A 28 3.71 -5.99 -34.41
N LEU A 29 4.64 -5.88 -33.46
CA LEU A 29 5.46 -7.01 -33.02
C LEU A 29 4.66 -8.02 -32.19
N THR A 30 3.64 -7.59 -31.43
CA THR A 30 2.75 -8.51 -30.69
C THR A 30 1.68 -9.15 -31.57
N MET A 31 1.25 -8.46 -32.64
CA MET A 31 0.21 -8.95 -33.55
C MET A 31 0.72 -9.93 -34.59
N THR A 32 2.03 -10.21 -34.66
CA THR A 32 2.57 -11.23 -35.56
C THR A 32 1.90 -12.56 -35.22
N PRO A 33 1.00 -13.09 -36.08
CA PRO A 33 0.27 -14.30 -35.78
C PRO A 33 1.30 -15.42 -35.76
N THR A 34 1.63 -15.91 -34.56
CA THR A 34 2.33 -17.18 -34.44
C THR A 34 1.36 -18.22 -34.97
N ALA A 35 1.54 -18.58 -36.23
CA ALA A 35 0.82 -19.63 -36.94
C ALA A 35 1.19 -20.99 -36.34
N THR A 36 0.81 -21.21 -35.08
CA THR A 36 0.90 -22.50 -34.42
C THR A 36 -0.52 -23.03 -34.29
N VAL A 37 -0.79 -23.94 -35.21
CA VAL A 37 -1.95 -24.82 -35.33
C VAL A 37 -2.34 -25.38 -33.95
N GLY A 38 -3.57 -25.08 -33.51
CA GLY A 38 -4.37 -26.01 -32.69
C GLY A 38 -4.20 -26.00 -31.16
N GLY A 39 -3.74 -24.92 -30.53
CA GLY A 39 -3.68 -24.84 -29.06
C GLY A 39 -4.28 -23.55 -28.52
N VAL A 40 -5.15 -23.67 -27.52
CA VAL A 40 -5.79 -22.59 -26.75
C VAL A 40 -4.83 -21.41 -26.59
N GLY A 41 -5.28 -20.24 -27.05
CA GLY A 41 -4.47 -19.03 -27.17
C GLY A 41 -3.85 -18.63 -25.84
N ALA A 42 -2.60 -19.04 -25.64
CA ALA A 42 -1.74 -18.42 -24.65
C ALA A 42 -1.66 -16.95 -25.04
N MET A 43 -2.36 -16.08 -24.31
CA MET A 43 -2.14 -14.64 -24.36
C MET A 43 -0.66 -14.43 -24.02
N ALA A 44 0.19 -14.42 -25.05
CA ALA A 44 1.61 -14.17 -24.91
C ALA A 44 1.74 -12.90 -24.06
N SER A 45 2.35 -13.07 -22.89
CA SER A 45 2.36 -12.10 -21.78
C SER A 45 2.31 -10.67 -22.30
N THR A 46 1.15 -10.03 -22.16
CA THR A 46 0.90 -8.63 -22.57
C THR A 46 1.80 -7.64 -21.82
N ASN A 47 2.66 -8.13 -20.91
CA ASN A 47 3.47 -7.37 -19.99
C ASN A 47 4.99 -7.58 -20.20
N ASN A 48 5.44 -7.83 -21.44
CA ASN A 48 6.86 -8.00 -21.77
C ASN A 48 7.66 -6.69 -21.65
N TYR A 49 8.44 -6.56 -20.56
CA TYR A 49 9.26 -5.37 -20.28
C TYR A 49 10.35 -5.11 -21.30
N TRP A 50 11.01 -6.16 -21.79
CA TRP A 50 12.08 -6.02 -22.77
C TRP A 50 11.55 -5.49 -24.09
N MET A 51 10.34 -5.91 -24.47
CA MET A 51 9.65 -5.40 -25.63
C MET A 51 9.26 -3.92 -25.50
N ASP A 52 8.71 -3.53 -24.35
CA ASP A 52 8.41 -2.12 -24.06
C ASP A 52 9.70 -1.27 -24.13
N MET A 53 10.81 -1.78 -23.60
CA MET A 53 12.13 -1.11 -23.65
C MET A 53 12.67 -0.99 -25.07
N ALA A 54 12.61 -2.06 -25.88
CA ALA A 54 13.03 -2.05 -27.28
C ALA A 54 12.21 -1.07 -28.12
N CYS A 55 10.92 -0.90 -27.79
CA CYS A 55 10.03 0.07 -28.41
C CYS A 55 10.13 1.47 -27.79
N MET A 56 11.07 1.71 -26.87
CA MET A 56 11.28 2.99 -26.19
C MET A 56 10.05 3.53 -25.43
N VAL A 57 9.12 2.65 -25.05
CA VAL A 57 7.87 3.04 -24.36
C VAL A 57 8.18 3.68 -23.00
N PRO A 58 9.01 3.09 -22.10
CA PRO A 58 9.30 3.72 -20.80
C PRO A 58 10.02 5.06 -20.91
N TYR A 59 10.91 5.21 -21.89
CA TYR A 59 11.63 6.48 -22.13
C TYR A 59 10.68 7.57 -22.61
N SER A 60 9.80 7.25 -23.56
CA SER A 60 8.82 8.21 -24.07
C SER A 60 7.77 8.57 -23.03
N GLN A 61 7.29 7.62 -22.21
CA GLN A 61 6.46 7.91 -21.02
C GLN A 61 7.14 8.94 -20.11
N LYS A 62 8.43 8.77 -19.83
CA LYS A 62 9.18 9.72 -19.00
C LYS A 62 9.28 11.11 -19.64
N LEU A 63 9.51 11.19 -20.95
CA LEU A 63 9.55 12.47 -21.68
C LEU A 63 8.19 13.17 -21.66
N LEU A 64 7.09 12.44 -21.90
CA LEU A 64 5.73 12.98 -21.80
C LEU A 64 5.43 13.51 -20.40
N SER A 65 5.73 12.72 -19.37
CA SER A 65 5.47 13.10 -17.98
C SER A 65 6.24 14.38 -17.61
N LEU A 66 7.48 14.53 -18.10
CA LEU A 66 8.27 15.76 -17.93
C LEU A 66 7.65 16.96 -18.66
N ALA A 67 7.18 16.77 -19.91
CA ALA A 67 6.55 17.83 -20.68
C ALA A 67 5.22 18.30 -20.06
N ILE A 68 4.37 17.35 -19.65
CA ILE A 68 3.11 17.59 -18.92
C ILE A 68 3.40 18.37 -17.64
N TYR A 69 4.41 17.95 -16.87
CA TYR A 69 4.80 18.59 -15.63
C TYR A 69 5.25 20.04 -15.86
N ASP A 70 6.15 20.27 -16.82
CA ASP A 70 6.69 21.60 -17.11
C ASP A 70 5.60 22.57 -17.57
N GLU A 71 4.67 22.13 -18.43
CA GLU A 71 3.58 22.95 -18.93
C GLU A 71 2.50 23.18 -17.86
N SER A 72 2.15 22.15 -17.08
CA SER A 72 1.26 22.26 -15.92
C SER A 72 1.78 23.29 -14.91
N LYS A 73 3.09 23.28 -14.67
CA LYS A 73 3.74 24.24 -13.79
C LYS A 73 3.64 25.66 -14.34
N GLN A 74 3.88 25.86 -15.63
CA GLN A 74 3.76 27.17 -16.27
C GLN A 74 2.33 27.72 -16.16
N ARG A 75 1.32 26.95 -16.58
CA ARG A 75 -0.09 27.38 -16.50
C ARG A 75 -0.54 27.62 -15.06
N ALA A 76 -0.05 26.82 -14.10
CA ALA A 76 -0.32 27.06 -12.67
C ALA A 76 0.29 28.38 -12.16
N MET A 77 1.49 28.76 -12.61
CA MET A 77 2.08 30.06 -12.25
C MET A 77 1.31 31.24 -12.87
N GLU A 78 0.85 31.11 -14.11
CA GLU A 78 0.01 32.11 -14.77
C GLU A 78 -1.34 32.26 -14.04
N PHE A 79 -1.98 31.14 -13.71
CA PHE A 79 -3.19 31.10 -12.90
C PHE A 79 -3.02 31.79 -11.54
N ARG A 80 -1.90 31.53 -10.84
CA ARG A 80 -1.58 32.21 -9.56
C ARG A 80 -1.47 33.72 -9.72
N LYS A 81 -0.83 34.19 -10.81
CA LYS A 81 -0.72 35.63 -11.09
C LYS A 81 -2.08 36.26 -11.33
N GLN A 82 -2.92 35.63 -12.14
CA GLN A 82 -4.29 36.08 -12.41
C GLN A 82 -5.13 36.12 -11.14
N TYR A 83 -5.11 35.04 -10.35
CA TYR A 83 -5.83 34.96 -9.08
C TYR A 83 -5.39 36.05 -8.09
N ASN A 84 -4.09 36.32 -7.99
CA ASN A 84 -3.59 37.40 -7.13
C ASN A 84 -4.02 38.78 -7.62
N GLN A 85 -4.12 39.00 -8.94
CA GLN A 85 -4.65 40.24 -9.51
C GLN A 85 -6.14 40.41 -9.17
N GLU A 86 -6.95 39.36 -9.36
CA GLU A 86 -8.39 39.34 -9.00
C GLU A 86 -8.59 39.65 -7.51
N GLN A 87 -7.79 39.06 -6.61
CA GLN A 87 -7.85 39.32 -5.18
C GLN A 87 -7.42 40.75 -4.82
N GLN A 88 -6.42 41.30 -5.51
CA GLN A 88 -6.01 42.70 -5.32
C GLN A 88 -7.11 43.67 -5.74
N GLU A 89 -7.78 43.43 -6.86
CA GLU A 89 -8.92 44.23 -7.33
C GLU A 89 -10.08 44.18 -6.34
N GLN A 90 -10.48 42.99 -5.88
CA GLN A 90 -11.51 42.83 -4.85
C GLN A 90 -11.15 43.52 -3.53
N SER A 91 -9.87 43.50 -3.15
CA SER A 91 -9.39 44.19 -1.94
C SER A 91 -9.36 45.71 -2.09
N LYS A 92 -9.13 46.25 -3.30
CA LYS A 92 -9.23 47.70 -3.57
C LYS A 92 -10.66 48.19 -3.39
N ASP A 93 -11.63 47.39 -3.81
CA ASP A 93 -13.05 47.72 -3.64
C ASP A 93 -13.49 47.64 -2.17
N ARG A 94 -12.99 46.66 -1.41
CA ARG A 94 -13.25 46.54 0.03
C ARG A 94 -12.49 47.57 0.88
N SER A 95 -11.26 47.91 0.53
CA SER A 95 -10.44 48.86 1.29
C SER A 95 -10.95 50.28 1.17
N LYS A 96 -11.58 50.67 0.04
CA LYS A 96 -12.38 51.91 -0.04
C LYS A 96 -13.51 51.96 1.00
N ALA A 97 -14.02 50.82 1.46
CA ALA A 97 -15.01 50.74 2.54
C ALA A 97 -14.40 50.57 3.96
N ALA A 98 -13.14 50.12 4.08
CA ALA A 98 -12.50 49.76 5.34
C ALA A 98 -11.28 50.63 5.73
N ALA A 99 -11.02 51.72 5.00
CA ALA A 99 -9.84 52.58 5.12
C ALA A 99 -9.60 53.28 6.48
N SER A 100 -10.37 52.99 7.54
CA SER A 100 -10.20 53.62 8.85
C SER A 100 -9.47 52.78 9.92
N ILE A 101 -9.05 51.53 9.68
CA ILE A 101 -8.59 50.66 10.81
C ILE A 101 -7.19 50.02 10.67
N ALA A 102 -6.57 49.87 9.49
CA ALA A 102 -5.38 49.01 9.35
C ALA A 102 -4.11 49.73 8.86
N SER A 103 -3.30 50.28 9.77
CA SER A 103 -2.02 50.95 9.45
C SER A 103 -0.77 50.38 10.14
N SER A 104 -0.79 49.18 10.74
CA SER A 104 0.25 48.80 11.72
C SER A 104 1.07 47.50 11.49
N PHE A 105 1.02 46.81 10.35
CA PHE A 105 1.90 45.65 10.12
C PHE A 105 2.59 45.65 8.74
N SER A 106 3.91 45.94 8.73
CA SER A 106 4.77 45.81 7.56
C SER A 106 5.43 44.42 7.52
N SER A 107 4.77 43.42 6.93
CA SER A 107 5.43 42.14 6.61
C SER A 107 6.31 42.26 5.36
N SER A 108 7.39 41.46 5.29
CA SER A 108 8.30 41.45 4.13
C SER A 108 7.60 40.92 2.87
N SER A 109 8.09 41.30 1.67
CA SER A 109 7.50 40.86 0.38
C SER A 109 7.44 39.33 0.25
N SER A 110 8.46 38.62 0.73
CA SER A 110 8.51 37.15 0.72
C SER A 110 7.46 36.53 1.65
N GLN A 111 7.26 37.08 2.84
CA GLN A 111 6.21 36.62 3.76
C GLN A 111 4.81 36.84 3.17
N LYS A 112 4.58 37.97 2.49
CA LYS A 112 3.30 38.23 1.81
C LYS A 112 3.02 37.21 0.70
N ALA A 113 4.02 36.87 -0.11
CA ALA A 113 3.90 35.83 -1.15
C ALA A 113 3.59 34.45 -0.54
N ALA A 114 4.27 34.07 0.55
CA ALA A 114 4.02 32.81 1.25
C ALA A 114 2.61 32.75 1.86
N ILE A 115 2.15 33.83 2.51
CA ILE A 115 0.79 33.91 3.06
C ILE A 115 -0.26 33.83 1.94
N MET A 116 -0.05 34.52 0.82
CA MET A 116 -0.95 34.43 -0.33
C MET A 116 -1.00 33.03 -0.92
N ALA A 117 0.17 32.37 -1.07
CA ALA A 117 0.23 30.99 -1.53
C ALA A 117 -0.51 30.03 -0.59
N MET A 118 -0.34 30.18 0.73
CA MET A 118 -1.09 29.40 1.73
C MET A 118 -2.59 29.69 1.69
N THR A 119 -2.99 30.96 1.51
CA THR A 119 -4.40 31.37 1.41
C THR A 119 -5.05 30.77 0.16
N MET A 120 -4.35 30.79 -0.96
CA MET A 120 -4.83 30.16 -2.20
C MET A 120 -4.92 28.64 -2.08
N MET A 121 -3.92 28.00 -1.44
CA MET A 121 -3.93 26.56 -1.20
C MET A 121 -4.99 26.11 -0.20
N THR A 122 -5.65 27.03 0.51
CA THR A 122 -6.76 26.72 1.42
C THR A 122 -8.12 27.06 0.83
N ASP A 123 -8.19 27.72 -0.34
CA ASP A 123 -9.43 27.94 -1.07
C ASP A 123 -9.79 26.71 -1.94
N PRO A 124 -10.86 25.97 -1.63
CA PRO A 124 -11.27 24.79 -2.40
C PRO A 124 -11.53 25.09 -3.89
N ASN A 125 -11.98 26.30 -4.22
CA ASN A 125 -12.26 26.68 -5.61
C ASN A 125 -10.97 26.92 -6.39
N ALA A 126 -9.98 27.60 -5.80
CA ALA A 126 -8.67 27.79 -6.40
C ALA A 126 -7.96 26.44 -6.63
N ILE A 127 -8.05 25.52 -5.68
CA ILE A 127 -7.49 24.16 -5.80
C ILE A 127 -8.16 23.40 -6.95
N ARG A 128 -9.50 23.45 -7.04
CA ARG A 128 -10.23 22.81 -8.14
C ARG A 128 -9.82 23.38 -9.51
N ARG A 129 -9.76 24.71 -9.64
CA ARG A 129 -9.32 25.37 -10.89
C ARG A 129 -7.88 24.98 -11.25
N LEU A 130 -6.97 24.88 -10.28
CA LEU A 130 -5.61 24.38 -10.50
C LEU A 130 -5.58 22.93 -10.99
N SER A 131 -6.43 22.06 -10.43
CA SER A 131 -6.58 20.69 -10.90
C SER A 131 -7.11 20.63 -12.33
N ASP A 132 -8.13 21.44 -12.66
CA ASP A 132 -8.70 21.49 -14.01
C ASP A 132 -7.67 21.94 -15.05
N VAL A 133 -6.84 22.94 -14.73
CA VAL A 133 -5.71 23.38 -15.57
C VAL A 133 -4.73 22.23 -15.84
N ARG A 134 -4.40 21.43 -14.82
CA ARG A 134 -3.51 20.27 -14.98
C ARG A 134 -4.14 19.15 -15.80
N ILE A 135 -5.41 18.86 -15.59
CA ILE A 135 -6.15 17.87 -16.37
C ILE A 135 -6.22 18.28 -17.84
N GLN A 136 -6.41 19.58 -18.11
CA GLN A 136 -6.37 20.09 -19.48
C GLN A 136 -5.00 19.87 -20.14
N VAL A 137 -3.90 20.18 -19.43
CA VAL A 137 -2.55 19.90 -19.94
C VAL A 137 -2.34 18.41 -20.18
N LEU A 138 -2.83 17.56 -19.28
CA LEU A 138 -2.78 16.11 -19.46
C LEU A 138 -3.55 15.66 -20.71
N ASP A 139 -4.77 16.16 -20.92
CA ASP A 139 -5.59 15.86 -22.09
C ASP A 139 -4.87 16.31 -23.38
N ASP A 140 -4.31 17.54 -23.40
CA ASP A 140 -3.56 18.12 -24.52
C ASP A 140 -2.37 17.23 -24.97
N TYR A 141 -1.75 16.47 -24.05
CA TYR A 141 -0.59 15.62 -24.34
C TYR A 141 -0.93 14.13 -24.46
N LEU A 142 -1.70 13.59 -23.54
CA LEU A 142 -2.00 12.16 -23.46
C LEU A 142 -3.02 11.74 -24.50
N ARG A 143 -4.10 12.50 -24.71
CA ARG A 143 -5.14 12.15 -25.69
C ARG A 143 -4.58 11.98 -27.09
N PRO A 144 -3.85 12.95 -27.70
CA PRO A 144 -3.31 12.75 -29.04
C PRO A 144 -2.20 11.70 -29.10
N SER A 145 -1.62 11.30 -27.96
CA SER A 145 -0.58 10.27 -27.88
C SER A 145 -1.15 8.86 -27.73
N LEU A 146 -2.26 8.70 -27.02
CA LEU A 146 -2.93 7.42 -26.76
C LEU A 146 -4.06 7.12 -27.76
N ILE A 147 -4.69 8.16 -28.31
CA ILE A 147 -5.91 8.07 -29.12
C ILE A 147 -5.82 9.05 -30.32
N PRO A 148 -4.84 8.86 -31.22
CA PRO A 148 -4.58 9.81 -32.31
C PRO A 148 -5.75 9.97 -33.27
N ASN A 149 -6.58 8.94 -33.47
CA ASN A 149 -7.71 8.94 -34.39
C ASN A 149 -9.04 9.25 -33.70
N GLN A 150 -9.05 9.43 -32.38
CA GLN A 150 -10.28 9.57 -31.57
C GLN A 150 -11.25 8.39 -31.70
N LEU A 151 -10.75 7.19 -31.99
CA LEU A 151 -11.56 5.97 -32.11
C LEU A 151 -11.23 4.97 -31.00
N TRP A 152 -12.19 4.16 -30.59
CA TRP A 152 -11.97 3.11 -29.59
C TRP A 152 -10.91 2.09 -30.03
N SER A 153 -10.74 1.86 -31.34
CA SER A 153 -9.69 1.00 -31.89
C SER A 153 -8.29 1.38 -31.40
N ASP A 154 -8.02 2.69 -31.20
CA ASP A 154 -6.73 3.15 -30.67
C ASP A 154 -6.49 2.62 -29.25
N ILE A 155 -7.54 2.51 -28.44
CA ILE A 155 -7.48 2.04 -27.06
C ILE A 155 -7.38 0.51 -27.03
N GLU A 156 -8.34 -0.16 -27.67
CA GLU A 156 -8.50 -1.60 -27.67
C GLU A 156 -7.26 -2.31 -28.17
N GLN A 157 -6.73 -1.85 -29.31
CA GLN A 157 -5.62 -2.51 -29.98
C GLN A 157 -4.27 -2.06 -29.46
N SER A 158 -4.16 -0.86 -28.87
CA SER A 158 -2.85 -0.29 -28.58
C SER A 158 -2.37 -0.37 -27.14
N TRP A 159 -3.25 -0.16 -26.17
CA TRP A 159 -2.77 -0.01 -24.79
C TRP A 159 -3.74 -0.49 -23.71
N ARG A 160 -5.02 -0.78 -24.00
CA ARG A 160 -5.99 -1.32 -23.02
C ARG A 160 -5.42 -2.51 -22.23
N TYR A 161 -4.71 -3.40 -22.92
CA TYR A 161 -4.15 -4.63 -22.35
C TYR A 161 -2.69 -4.49 -21.90
N ASN A 162 -2.06 -3.32 -22.10
CA ASN A 162 -0.73 -3.04 -21.55
C ASN A 162 -0.88 -2.43 -20.14
N LEU A 163 -0.85 -3.30 -19.13
CA LEU A 163 -1.07 -2.91 -17.73
C LEU A 163 -0.10 -1.81 -17.25
N ARG A 164 1.13 -1.75 -17.77
CA ARG A 164 2.08 -0.67 -17.42
C ARG A 164 1.67 0.68 -17.97
N ILE A 165 1.16 0.71 -19.20
CA ILE A 165 0.70 1.96 -19.82
C ILE A 165 -0.58 2.43 -19.16
N VAL A 166 -1.52 1.52 -18.87
CA VAL A 166 -2.73 1.82 -18.11
C VAL A 166 -2.38 2.36 -16.72
N ALA A 167 -1.48 1.68 -15.99
CA ALA A 167 -1.04 2.12 -14.66
C ALA A 167 -0.36 3.50 -14.71
N TRP A 168 0.49 3.75 -15.70
CA TRP A 168 1.13 5.05 -15.90
C TRP A 168 0.11 6.15 -16.23
N ALA A 169 -0.78 5.93 -17.20
CA ALA A 169 -1.78 6.93 -17.58
C ALA A 169 -2.74 7.25 -16.42
N ARG A 170 -3.16 6.23 -15.67
CA ARG A 170 -3.93 6.38 -14.43
C ARG A 170 -3.17 7.22 -13.40
N LYS A 171 -1.88 6.91 -13.17
CA LYS A 171 -1.03 7.64 -12.24
C LYS A 171 -0.93 9.13 -12.61
N GLU A 172 -0.60 9.43 -13.87
CA GLU A 172 -0.49 10.82 -14.37
C GLU A 172 -1.82 11.57 -14.20
N PHE A 173 -2.94 10.93 -14.54
CA PHE A 173 -4.26 11.52 -14.35
C PHE A 173 -4.55 11.85 -12.88
N LEU A 174 -4.29 10.90 -11.97
CA LEU A 174 -4.53 11.09 -10.54
C LEU A 174 -3.63 12.19 -9.94
N ILE A 175 -2.39 12.31 -10.40
CA ILE A 175 -1.49 13.41 -10.01
C ILE A 175 -1.97 14.74 -10.57
N GLY A 176 -2.48 14.78 -11.80
CA GLY A 176 -3.09 15.97 -12.37
C GLY A 176 -4.29 16.45 -11.56
N LYS A 177 -5.23 15.53 -11.30
CA LYS A 177 -6.48 15.79 -10.59
C LYS A 177 -6.28 16.11 -9.11
N TYR A 178 -5.45 15.35 -8.41
CA TYR A 178 -5.32 15.45 -6.95
C TYR A 178 -4.00 16.06 -6.47
N GLY A 179 -3.04 16.32 -7.36
CA GLY A 179 -1.76 16.92 -7.00
C GLY A 179 -1.87 18.23 -6.21
N PRO A 180 -2.74 19.19 -6.60
CA PRO A 180 -2.98 20.40 -5.80
C PRO A 180 -3.46 20.12 -4.37
N TYR A 181 -4.32 19.11 -4.17
CA TYR A 181 -4.80 18.69 -2.84
C TYR A 181 -3.69 18.03 -2.01
N ILE A 182 -2.81 17.24 -2.63
CA ILE A 182 -1.64 16.66 -1.96
C ILE A 182 -0.68 17.77 -1.53
N GLN A 183 -0.47 18.79 -2.37
CA GLN A 183 0.36 19.94 -2.01
C GLN A 183 -0.21 20.71 -0.81
N GLU A 184 -1.51 21.02 -0.82
CA GLU A 184 -2.21 21.62 0.32
C GLU A 184 -1.99 20.78 1.58
N ALA A 185 -2.25 19.47 1.51
CA ALA A 185 -2.08 18.54 2.62
C ALA A 185 -0.64 18.56 3.19
N LEU A 186 0.38 18.49 2.34
CA LEU A 186 1.78 18.48 2.79
C LEU A 186 2.26 19.83 3.37
N VAL A 187 1.64 20.94 2.96
CA VAL A 187 1.90 22.27 3.52
C VAL A 187 1.17 22.45 4.85
N ALA A 188 -0.10 22.05 4.93
CA ALA A 188 -0.93 22.19 6.11
C ALA A 188 -0.52 21.23 7.25
N TYR A 189 0.02 20.06 6.91
CA TYR A 189 0.37 19.00 7.87
C TYR A 189 1.83 18.55 7.71
N PRO A 190 2.80 19.29 8.30
CA PRO A 190 4.22 18.96 8.21
C PRO A 190 4.59 17.56 8.71
N GLN A 191 3.79 16.97 9.59
CA GLN A 191 3.98 15.59 10.08
C GLN A 191 3.88 14.56 8.94
N LEU A 192 3.02 14.80 7.94
CA LEU A 192 2.94 13.94 6.75
C LEU A 192 4.24 14.01 5.96
N ARG A 193 4.71 15.23 5.68
CA ARG A 193 5.94 15.49 4.93
C ARG A 193 7.17 14.83 5.58
N ASN A 194 7.22 14.81 6.90
CA ASN A 194 8.33 14.25 7.67
C ASN A 194 8.17 12.75 7.96
N SER A 195 7.09 12.12 7.47
CA SER A 195 6.87 10.68 7.67
C SER A 195 8.01 9.87 7.04
N PRO A 196 8.50 8.81 7.70
CA PRO A 196 9.51 7.91 7.13
C PRO A 196 9.03 7.27 5.82
N GLN A 197 7.72 7.12 5.65
CA GLN A 197 7.13 6.52 4.44
C GLN A 197 7.23 7.42 3.20
N LEU A 198 7.24 8.75 3.40
CA LEU A 198 7.44 9.74 2.32
C LEU A 198 8.91 10.14 2.17
N SER A 199 9.76 9.72 3.11
CA SER A 199 11.19 9.95 3.05
C SER A 199 11.80 9.00 2.01
N LEU A 200 12.06 9.51 0.81
CA LEU A 200 12.83 8.79 -0.19
C LEU A 200 14.24 8.55 0.37
N THR A 201 14.61 7.29 0.59
CA THR A 201 15.95 6.94 1.05
C THR A 201 16.98 7.39 0.03
N SER A 202 17.99 8.11 0.52
CA SER A 202 19.08 8.69 -0.27
C SER A 202 20.10 7.65 -0.76
N SER A 203 19.84 6.34 -0.56
CA SER A 203 20.80 5.27 -0.85
C SER A 203 21.03 5.03 -2.35
N GLY A 204 20.23 5.63 -3.24
CA GLY A 204 20.39 5.50 -4.70
C GLY A 204 20.38 6.83 -5.45
N GLY A 205 21.46 7.63 -5.32
CA GLY A 205 21.72 8.80 -6.16
C GLY A 205 20.86 10.03 -5.85
N GLY A 206 21.50 11.14 -5.45
CA GLY A 206 20.92 12.36 -4.87
C GLY A 206 19.84 13.13 -5.65
N ASN A 207 19.32 12.63 -6.77
CA ASN A 207 18.34 13.33 -7.60
C ASN A 207 16.88 12.86 -7.39
N ARG A 208 16.61 11.74 -6.71
CA ARG A 208 15.22 11.25 -6.55
C ARG A 208 14.44 11.94 -5.44
N ARG A 209 15.09 12.34 -4.35
CA ARG A 209 14.48 13.20 -3.31
C ARG A 209 13.87 14.47 -3.92
N GLN A 210 14.45 14.90 -5.06
CA GLN A 210 14.01 16.05 -5.81
C GLN A 210 12.66 15.85 -6.51
N LEU A 211 12.19 14.66 -6.91
CA LEU A 211 10.99 14.57 -7.77
C LEU A 211 9.66 14.72 -7.02
N LEU A 212 9.48 14.00 -5.89
CA LEU A 212 8.30 14.16 -5.03
C LEU A 212 8.24 15.58 -4.45
N LEU A 213 9.40 16.13 -4.07
CA LEU A 213 9.52 17.50 -3.57
C LEU A 213 9.52 18.55 -4.68
N ASP A 214 9.94 18.29 -5.92
CA ASP A 214 9.88 19.25 -7.03
C ASP A 214 8.44 19.42 -7.48
N LEU A 215 7.66 18.34 -7.48
CA LEU A 215 6.20 18.39 -7.61
C LEU A 215 5.55 19.25 -6.52
N VAL A 216 6.17 19.44 -5.35
CA VAL A 216 5.66 20.24 -4.23
C VAL A 216 6.31 21.64 -4.11
N HIS A 217 7.56 21.85 -4.56
CA HIS A 217 8.38 22.99 -4.11
C HIS A 217 8.95 23.92 -5.17
N ARG A 218 8.86 23.68 -6.48
CA ARG A 218 9.43 24.68 -7.43
C ARG A 218 8.48 25.81 -7.83
N GLY A 219 7.70 26.27 -6.86
CA GLY A 219 7.09 27.59 -6.81
C GLY A 219 7.13 28.15 -5.38
N GLU A 220 8.33 28.56 -4.94
CA GLU A 220 8.57 29.65 -3.96
C GLU A 220 8.50 29.41 -2.44
N ILE A 221 8.50 28.17 -1.93
CA ILE A 221 8.82 27.96 -0.51
C ILE A 221 10.30 27.59 -0.40
N ASN A 222 11.13 28.57 -0.03
CA ASN A 222 12.54 28.36 0.26
C ASN A 222 12.68 27.47 1.51
N THR A 223 12.75 26.15 1.31
CA THR A 223 12.90 25.18 2.40
C THR A 223 14.29 25.19 3.01
N ASP A 224 15.26 25.85 2.39
CA ASP A 224 16.62 25.99 2.93
C ASP A 224 16.62 26.76 4.27
N ASN A 225 15.54 27.51 4.56
CA ASN A 225 15.33 28.18 5.84
C ASN A 225 14.45 27.40 6.84
N ILE A 226 13.79 26.31 6.44
CA ILE A 226 13.06 25.44 7.37
C ILE A 226 14.07 24.39 7.85
N GLY A 227 14.78 24.75 8.92
CA GLY A 227 15.98 24.09 9.43
C GLY A 227 16.03 22.58 9.23
N VAL A 228 17.01 22.16 8.42
CA VAL A 228 17.46 20.77 8.24
C VAL A 228 17.80 20.11 9.60
N ASP A 229 17.98 20.89 10.65
CA ASP A 229 18.24 20.43 12.01
C ASP A 229 17.02 19.83 12.71
N ALA A 230 15.78 20.17 12.30
CA ALA A 230 14.58 19.65 12.97
C ALA A 230 14.37 18.13 12.72
N SER A 231 14.70 17.63 11.53
CA SER A 231 14.55 16.20 11.23
C SER A 231 15.68 15.34 11.82
N LYS A 232 16.84 15.94 12.12
CA LYS A 232 17.94 15.24 12.81
C LYS A 232 17.64 15.00 14.30
N ASN A 233 16.72 15.78 14.88
CA ASN A 233 16.46 15.75 16.32
C ASN A 233 15.30 14.82 16.76
N MET A 234 14.43 14.38 15.85
CA MET A 234 13.46 13.32 16.19
C MET A 234 14.10 11.96 15.93
N ALA A 235 14.78 11.41 16.93
CA ALA A 235 15.51 10.15 16.86
C ALA A 235 14.63 8.91 16.54
N SER A 236 13.30 9.03 16.51
CA SER A 236 12.39 7.90 16.39
C SER A 236 11.52 7.94 15.13
N PRO A 237 11.65 6.93 14.25
CA PRO A 237 10.76 6.70 13.12
C PRO A 237 9.29 6.60 13.52
N PHE A 238 8.97 5.93 14.64
CA PHE A 238 7.59 5.81 15.13
C PHE A 238 6.96 7.18 15.43
N LEU A 239 7.68 8.06 16.13
CA LEU A 239 7.16 9.40 16.45
C LEU A 239 6.99 10.29 15.21
N GLN A 240 7.75 10.02 14.15
CA GLN A 240 7.59 10.71 12.87
C GLN A 240 6.35 10.27 12.10
N LEU A 241 5.69 9.16 12.50
CA LEU A 241 4.44 8.75 11.87
C LEU A 241 3.32 9.75 12.16
N PRO A 242 2.54 10.12 11.13
CA PRO A 242 1.39 10.99 11.30
C PRO A 242 0.31 10.28 12.12
N PRO A 243 -0.34 10.98 13.06
CA PRO A 243 -1.60 10.55 13.64
C PRO A 243 -2.69 10.32 12.59
N SER A 244 -3.61 9.39 12.87
CA SER A 244 -4.70 9.00 11.97
C SER A 244 -5.64 10.17 11.64
N ASP A 245 -5.93 11.03 12.62
CA ASP A 245 -6.77 12.22 12.42
C ASP A 245 -6.11 13.21 11.45
N ILE A 246 -4.79 13.37 11.50
CA ILE A 246 -4.02 14.16 10.53
C ILE A 246 -4.19 13.58 9.11
N ILE A 247 -4.00 12.27 8.92
CA ILE A 247 -4.20 11.61 7.62
C ILE A 247 -5.63 11.83 7.11
N MET A 248 -6.63 11.57 7.97
CA MET A 248 -8.05 11.70 7.63
C MET A 248 -8.42 13.12 7.21
N ASN A 249 -7.91 14.12 7.92
CA ASN A 249 -8.18 15.53 7.63
C ASN A 249 -7.43 15.99 6.38
N ALA A 250 -6.15 15.65 6.26
CA ALA A 250 -5.30 16.07 5.15
C ALA A 250 -5.80 15.60 3.80
N PHE A 251 -6.30 14.36 3.72
CA PHE A 251 -6.83 13.80 2.47
C PHE A 251 -8.36 13.81 2.40
N ARG A 252 -9.02 14.50 3.34
CA ARG A 252 -10.49 14.65 3.41
C ARG A 252 -11.23 13.31 3.34
N MET A 253 -10.65 12.29 3.96
CA MET A 253 -11.10 10.90 3.88
C MET A 253 -12.55 10.71 4.36
N GLN A 254 -13.02 11.52 5.32
CA GLN A 254 -14.41 11.45 5.81
C GLN A 254 -15.44 11.91 4.77
N GLN A 255 -15.12 12.97 4.02
CA GLN A 255 -16.01 13.44 2.95
C GLN A 255 -15.95 12.47 1.77
N TRP A 256 -14.75 11.97 1.50
CA TRP A 256 -14.53 11.00 0.44
C TRP A 256 -15.26 9.68 0.70
N SER A 257 -15.19 9.13 1.91
CA SER A 257 -15.89 7.89 2.28
C SER A 257 -17.42 8.03 2.20
N LYS A 258 -17.98 9.20 2.50
CA LYS A 258 -19.42 9.48 2.32
C LYS A 258 -19.86 9.50 0.86
N ASN A 259 -18.98 9.98 -0.03
CA ASN A 259 -19.26 10.07 -1.46
C ASN A 259 -18.91 8.77 -2.22
N LYS A 260 -18.19 7.87 -1.56
CA LYS A 260 -17.80 6.53 -2.02
C LYS A 260 -19.05 5.65 -2.07
N ASN A 261 -19.37 5.13 -3.23
CA ASN A 261 -20.46 4.17 -3.40
C ASN A 261 -19.82 2.86 -3.86
N THR A 262 -19.98 1.80 -3.07
CA THR A 262 -19.32 0.52 -3.34
C THR A 262 -19.98 -0.26 -4.48
N GLU A 263 -21.26 -0.01 -4.73
CA GLU A 263 -22.01 -0.59 -5.86
C GLU A 263 -21.74 0.16 -7.19
N ARG A 264 -20.98 1.27 -7.13
CA ARG A 264 -20.84 2.21 -8.25
C ARG A 264 -19.96 1.74 -9.38
N ILE A 265 -19.05 0.77 -9.24
CA ILE A 265 -18.25 0.35 -10.40
C ILE A 265 -19.20 -0.01 -11.55
N SER A 266 -20.31 -0.69 -11.26
CA SER A 266 -21.31 -0.92 -12.31
C SER A 266 -22.16 0.32 -12.64
N ASN A 267 -22.62 1.09 -11.65
CA ASN A 267 -23.55 2.20 -11.92
C ASN A 267 -22.91 3.43 -12.57
N SER A 268 -21.62 3.72 -12.33
CA SER A 268 -20.90 4.81 -13.00
C SER A 268 -20.43 4.39 -14.38
N LEU A 269 -20.07 3.11 -14.58
CA LEU A 269 -19.61 2.62 -15.87
C LEU A 269 -20.75 2.50 -16.89
N VAL A 270 -21.99 2.16 -16.48
CA VAL A 270 -23.15 2.07 -17.39
C VAL A 270 -23.33 3.33 -18.24
N PRO A 271 -23.49 4.55 -17.67
CA PRO A 271 -23.68 5.75 -18.47
C PRO A 271 -22.44 6.11 -19.29
N ILE A 272 -21.24 5.85 -18.77
CA ILE A 272 -20.00 6.14 -19.49
C ILE A 272 -19.86 5.24 -20.71
N ALA A 273 -20.04 3.92 -20.53
CA ALA A 273 -20.03 2.93 -21.60
C ALA A 273 -21.06 3.28 -22.67
N LYS A 274 -22.29 3.65 -22.27
CA LYS A 274 -23.33 4.09 -23.22
C LYS A 274 -22.93 5.35 -23.99
N ASN A 275 -22.29 6.32 -23.32
CA ASN A 275 -21.86 7.57 -23.95
C ASN A 275 -20.74 7.35 -24.99
N ILE A 276 -19.87 6.36 -24.79
CA ILE A 276 -18.86 5.94 -25.78
C ILE A 276 -19.39 4.94 -26.81
N GLY A 277 -20.71 4.72 -26.88
CA GLY A 277 -21.32 3.77 -27.83
C GLY A 277 -21.13 2.29 -27.47
N GLY A 278 -20.65 1.98 -26.27
CA GLY A 278 -20.49 0.63 -25.77
C GLY A 278 -21.69 0.08 -25.02
N ALA A 279 -21.65 -1.23 -24.79
CA ALA A 279 -22.60 -1.98 -23.97
C ALA A 279 -21.86 -2.70 -22.84
N ILE A 280 -22.54 -2.86 -21.69
CA ILE A 280 -22.04 -3.74 -20.64
C ILE A 280 -22.53 -5.14 -20.96
N LEU A 281 -21.61 -6.00 -21.36
CA LEU A 281 -21.85 -7.42 -21.47
C LEU A 281 -21.65 -8.04 -20.10
N GLN A 282 -22.71 -8.64 -19.60
CA GLN A 282 -22.63 -9.46 -18.41
C GLN A 282 -22.20 -10.85 -18.85
N GLN A 283 -20.90 -11.05 -18.97
CA GLN A 283 -20.38 -12.36 -19.35
C GLN A 283 -20.38 -13.23 -18.10
N ARG A 284 -21.19 -14.28 -18.14
CA ARG A 284 -20.94 -15.45 -17.28
C ARG A 284 -19.76 -16.15 -17.90
N SER A 285 -18.56 -15.85 -17.42
CA SER A 285 -17.42 -16.70 -17.75
C SER A 285 -17.68 -18.03 -17.08
N SER A 286 -18.05 -19.05 -17.86
CA SER A 286 -17.74 -20.42 -17.49
C SER A 286 -16.23 -20.55 -17.70
N SER A 287 -15.44 -20.22 -16.68
CA SER A 287 -14.08 -20.75 -16.64
C SER A 287 -14.19 -22.28 -16.77
N GLU A 288 -13.22 -22.94 -17.42
CA GLU A 288 -13.14 -24.41 -17.38
C GLU A 288 -13.05 -24.95 -15.94
N GLU A 289 -12.77 -24.05 -14.99
CA GLU A 289 -12.75 -24.27 -13.54
C GLU A 289 -14.12 -24.04 -12.88
N GLY A 290 -15.13 -23.47 -13.56
CA GLY A 290 -16.53 -23.58 -13.16
C GLY A 290 -17.10 -22.48 -12.25
N SER A 291 -16.32 -21.43 -11.99
CA SER A 291 -16.71 -20.27 -11.20
C SER A 291 -17.53 -19.36 -12.07
N CYS A 292 -18.83 -19.24 -11.76
CA CYS A 292 -19.69 -18.26 -12.43
C CYS A 292 -19.41 -16.86 -11.87
N GLU A 293 -18.20 -16.33 -12.10
CA GLU A 293 -17.95 -14.92 -11.87
C GLU A 293 -18.71 -14.14 -12.95
N ILE A 294 -19.64 -13.31 -12.50
CA ILE A 294 -20.33 -12.39 -13.39
C ILE A 294 -19.41 -11.19 -13.62
N THR A 295 -18.47 -11.35 -14.54
CA THR A 295 -17.62 -10.23 -14.96
C THR A 295 -18.43 -9.31 -15.86
N LYS A 296 -18.58 -8.06 -15.44
CA LYS A 296 -19.15 -6.99 -16.28
C LYS A 296 -18.03 -6.52 -17.21
N HIS A 297 -18.02 -7.01 -18.44
CA HIS A 297 -17.13 -6.52 -19.47
C HIS A 297 -17.80 -5.35 -20.20
N ILE A 298 -17.03 -4.31 -20.50
CA ILE A 298 -17.50 -3.22 -21.35
C ILE A 298 -17.00 -3.53 -22.75
N ASP A 299 -17.95 -3.81 -23.63
CA ASP A 299 -17.73 -4.02 -25.05
C ASP A 299 -18.05 -2.72 -25.78
N VAL A 300 -17.08 -2.18 -26.50
CA VAL A 300 -17.20 -0.93 -27.23
C VAL A 300 -16.78 -1.20 -28.67
N PRO A 301 -17.64 -0.88 -29.66
CA PRO A 301 -17.29 -1.06 -31.07
C PRO A 301 -15.98 -0.36 -31.41
N LEU A 302 -15.13 -0.97 -32.23
CA LEU A 302 -13.81 -0.44 -32.57
C LEU A 302 -13.89 0.94 -33.27
N GLU A 303 -14.94 1.14 -34.04
CA GLU A 303 -15.27 2.36 -34.77
C GLU A 303 -15.96 3.44 -33.92
N ALA A 304 -16.19 3.18 -32.62
CA ALA A 304 -16.84 4.14 -31.76
C ALA A 304 -15.98 5.41 -31.60
N ASP A 305 -16.59 6.56 -31.86
CA ASP A 305 -15.97 7.88 -31.69
C ASP A 305 -15.94 8.27 -30.21
N VAL A 306 -14.73 8.54 -29.71
CA VAL A 306 -14.50 8.98 -28.32
C VAL A 306 -14.09 10.45 -28.23
N SER A 307 -14.18 11.21 -29.32
CA SER A 307 -13.83 12.64 -29.37
C SER A 307 -14.61 13.49 -28.36
N SER A 308 -15.87 13.13 -28.09
CA SER A 308 -16.75 13.81 -27.13
C SER A 308 -16.53 13.38 -25.68
N SER A 309 -15.81 12.27 -25.45
CA SER A 309 -15.62 11.69 -24.12
C SER A 309 -14.38 12.25 -23.44
N SER A 310 -14.47 12.53 -22.14
CA SER A 310 -13.34 13.02 -21.36
C SER A 310 -12.26 11.95 -21.19
N LEU A 311 -11.00 12.37 -20.98
CA LEU A 311 -9.91 11.43 -20.71
C LEU A 311 -10.18 10.64 -19.42
N GLU A 312 -10.87 11.26 -18.45
CA GLU A 312 -11.31 10.59 -17.22
C GLU A 312 -12.27 9.44 -17.52
N ASP A 313 -13.27 9.66 -18.37
CA ASP A 313 -14.27 8.65 -18.74
C ASP A 313 -13.62 7.47 -19.47
N ILE A 314 -12.70 7.77 -20.40
CA ILE A 314 -11.95 6.75 -21.13
C ILE A 314 -11.10 5.92 -20.18
N LEU A 315 -10.33 6.58 -19.30
CA LEU A 315 -9.50 5.89 -18.31
C LEU A 315 -10.35 5.14 -17.29
N GLU A 316 -11.52 5.63 -16.90
CA GLU A 316 -12.45 4.92 -16.01
C GLU A 316 -12.91 3.60 -16.64
N VAL A 317 -13.24 3.58 -17.94
CA VAL A 317 -13.60 2.35 -18.66
C VAL A 317 -12.41 1.40 -18.78
N VAL A 318 -11.25 1.90 -19.20
CA VAL A 318 -10.03 1.07 -19.36
C VAL A 318 -9.58 0.48 -18.03
N THR A 319 -9.68 1.25 -16.94
CA THR A 319 -9.36 0.82 -15.59
C THR A 319 -10.53 0.14 -14.89
N LYS A 320 -11.62 -0.21 -15.59
CA LYS A 320 -12.77 -0.94 -15.02
C LYS A 320 -13.33 -0.32 -13.73
N GLY A 321 -13.36 1.01 -13.62
CA GLY A 321 -13.92 1.73 -12.46
C GLY A 321 -12.92 2.09 -11.36
N TYR A 322 -11.62 1.86 -11.57
CA TYR A 322 -10.57 2.14 -10.58
C TYR A 322 -10.01 3.58 -10.63
N LEU A 323 -10.65 4.52 -11.34
CA LEU A 323 -10.18 5.92 -11.45
C LEU A 323 -11.03 6.90 -10.63
N LYS A 324 -12.33 7.03 -10.91
CA LYS A 324 -13.22 8.01 -10.27
C LYS A 324 -13.39 7.76 -8.78
N ASN A 325 -13.19 6.51 -8.36
CA ASN A 325 -13.21 6.10 -6.97
C ASN A 325 -11.90 6.35 -6.23
N CYS A 326 -10.88 6.95 -6.87
CA CYS A 326 -9.65 7.38 -6.19
C CYS A 326 -9.79 8.79 -5.62
N GLY A 327 -9.10 9.07 -4.52
CA GLY A 327 -8.94 10.39 -3.92
C GLY A 327 -7.48 10.82 -3.79
N PRO A 328 -7.22 11.92 -3.06
CA PRO A 328 -5.87 12.44 -2.84
C PRO A 328 -4.89 11.46 -2.21
N LEU A 329 -5.35 10.61 -1.28
CA LEU A 329 -4.51 9.57 -0.69
C LEU A 329 -4.04 8.56 -1.74
N ASN A 330 -4.93 8.06 -2.60
CA ASN A 330 -4.56 7.09 -3.64
C ASN A 330 -3.52 7.68 -4.61
N ALA A 331 -3.69 8.95 -4.98
CA ALA A 331 -2.74 9.68 -5.81
C ALA A 331 -1.37 9.83 -5.12
N LEU A 332 -1.33 10.12 -3.81
CA LEU A 332 -0.08 10.16 -3.04
C LEU A 332 0.60 8.79 -3.00
N CYS A 333 -0.14 7.73 -2.71
CA CYS A 333 0.41 6.37 -2.64
C CYS A 333 1.03 5.93 -3.98
N GLN A 334 0.37 6.21 -5.10
CA GLN A 334 0.89 5.91 -6.44
C GLN A 334 2.12 6.76 -6.78
N GLU A 335 2.15 8.01 -6.34
CA GLU A 335 3.26 8.90 -6.62
C GLU A 335 4.50 8.52 -5.80
N ALA A 336 4.31 8.23 -4.52
CA ALA A 336 5.37 7.82 -3.61
C ALA A 336 5.67 6.30 -3.63
N ASN A 337 4.98 5.54 -4.49
CA ASN A 337 5.17 4.11 -4.74
C ASN A 337 5.13 3.26 -3.45
N PHE A 338 4.08 3.43 -2.66
CA PHE A 338 3.81 2.59 -1.50
C PHE A 338 2.35 2.13 -1.50
N TYR A 339 2.08 0.97 -0.92
CA TYR A 339 0.74 0.39 -0.87
C TYR A 339 -0.10 0.97 0.29
N GLN A 340 0.52 1.17 1.45
CA GLN A 340 -0.15 1.63 2.68
C GLN A 340 0.55 2.84 3.30
N LEU A 341 -0.27 3.73 3.89
CA LEU A 341 0.18 4.82 4.74
C LEU A 341 -0.07 4.46 6.21
N TYR A 342 0.95 4.04 6.95
CA TYR A 342 0.80 3.71 8.36
C TYR A 342 0.63 4.95 9.21
N SER A 343 -0.41 4.95 10.05
CA SER A 343 -0.58 5.92 11.11
C SER A 343 0.17 5.49 12.38
N ARG A 344 0.37 6.45 13.28
CA ARG A 344 0.95 6.18 14.60
C ARG A 344 0.09 5.19 15.41
N GLU A 345 -1.23 5.36 15.38
CA GLU A 345 -2.17 4.50 16.10
C GLU A 345 -2.18 3.08 15.55
N TYR A 346 -2.05 2.92 14.23
CA TYR A 346 -1.94 1.61 13.61
C TYR A 346 -0.73 0.83 14.16
N VAL A 347 0.46 1.44 14.08
CA VAL A 347 1.71 0.83 14.56
C VAL A 347 1.65 0.58 16.08
N GLN A 348 1.07 1.50 16.84
CA GLN A 348 0.89 1.34 18.29
C GLN A 348 0.03 0.11 18.62
N ASN A 349 -1.16 -0.01 18.01
CA ASN A 349 -2.08 -1.09 18.33
C ASN A 349 -1.56 -2.44 17.81
N LEU A 350 -0.91 -2.47 16.65
CA LEU A 350 -0.30 -3.68 16.12
C LEU A 350 0.92 -4.09 16.97
N GLY A 351 1.75 -3.14 17.39
CA GLY A 351 2.87 -3.40 18.29
C GLY A 351 2.42 -3.94 19.65
N ASP A 352 1.35 -3.38 20.22
CA ASP A 352 0.73 -3.84 21.47
C ASP A 352 0.20 -5.25 21.37
N TYR A 353 -0.43 -5.52 20.23
CA TYR A 353 -0.91 -6.84 19.91
C TYR A 353 0.24 -7.85 19.89
N LEU A 354 1.30 -7.57 19.13
CA LEU A 354 2.46 -8.46 18.98
C LEU A 354 3.20 -8.67 20.31
N LEU A 355 3.45 -7.62 21.11
CA LEU A 355 4.04 -7.76 22.44
C LEU A 355 3.20 -8.65 23.36
N LYS A 356 1.87 -8.53 23.31
CA LYS A 356 0.97 -9.41 24.07
C LYS A 356 1.07 -10.85 23.59
N ARG A 357 1.27 -11.10 22.28
CA ARG A 357 1.46 -12.44 21.72
C ARG A 357 2.77 -13.05 22.19
N THR A 358 3.86 -12.31 22.12
CA THR A 358 5.19 -12.70 22.65
C THR A 358 5.11 -13.04 24.14
N ALA A 359 4.55 -12.14 24.96
CA ALA A 359 4.41 -12.39 26.40
C ALA A 359 3.55 -13.61 26.73
N ALA A 360 2.46 -13.84 25.97
CA ALA A 360 1.60 -15.00 26.15
C ALA A 360 2.32 -16.32 25.81
N ARG A 361 3.29 -16.30 24.89
CA ARG A 361 4.13 -17.46 24.60
C ARG A 361 5.10 -17.72 25.76
N CYS A 362 5.85 -16.70 26.20
CA CYS A 362 6.75 -16.83 27.34
C CYS A 362 6.04 -17.40 28.58
N LEU A 363 4.86 -16.87 28.91
CA LEU A 363 4.05 -17.37 30.04
C LEU A 363 3.63 -18.84 29.89
N ALA A 364 3.29 -19.28 28.67
CA ALA A 364 2.91 -20.66 28.41
C ALA A 364 4.10 -21.62 28.60
N ASP A 365 5.29 -21.19 28.20
CA ASP A 365 6.52 -21.97 28.32
C ASP A 365 6.99 -22.02 29.79
N ASP A 366 6.96 -20.90 30.52
CA ASP A 366 7.21 -20.87 31.98
C ASP A 366 6.27 -21.82 32.74
N THR A 367 4.99 -21.83 32.39
CA THR A 367 3.99 -22.69 33.04
C THR A 367 4.28 -24.17 32.77
N ARG A 368 4.71 -24.52 31.55
CA ARG A 368 5.10 -25.89 31.19
C ARG A 368 6.36 -26.32 31.94
N GLN A 369 7.35 -25.45 32.03
CA GLN A 369 8.59 -25.72 32.76
C GLN A 369 8.33 -25.97 34.25
N ARG A 370 7.50 -25.14 34.89
CA ARG A 370 7.12 -25.35 36.30
C ARG A 370 6.40 -26.68 36.53
N LYS A 371 5.55 -27.11 35.59
CA LYS A 371 4.90 -28.43 35.66
C LYS A 371 5.91 -29.58 35.56
N ARG A 372 6.94 -29.44 34.72
CA ARG A 372 8.03 -30.43 34.60
C ARG A 372 8.89 -30.50 35.86
N GLN A 373 9.29 -29.35 36.39
CA GLN A 373 10.05 -29.28 37.63
C GLN A 373 9.29 -29.90 38.82
N SER A 374 7.98 -29.68 38.91
CA SER A 374 7.14 -30.28 39.95
C SER A 374 6.96 -31.79 39.82
N GLN A 375 7.16 -32.39 38.64
CA GLN A 375 7.07 -33.84 38.44
C GLN A 375 8.38 -34.55 38.78
N ASN A 376 9.53 -33.89 38.57
CA ASN A 376 10.84 -34.46 38.87
C ASN A 376 11.31 -34.23 40.32
N SER A 377 10.63 -33.43 41.12
CA SER A 377 11.06 -33.08 42.48
C SER A 377 11.01 -34.23 43.51
N ASN A 378 10.61 -35.44 43.12
CA ASN A 378 10.63 -36.61 44.01
C ASN A 378 11.99 -37.34 44.02
N ASP A 379 12.88 -37.05 43.07
CA ASP A 379 14.21 -37.67 43.00
C ASP A 379 15.31 -36.59 42.93
N ILE A 380 16.15 -36.55 43.97
CA ILE A 380 17.56 -36.10 43.96
C ILE A 380 17.87 -34.63 44.34
N ASN A 381 18.48 -34.53 45.54
CA ASN A 381 19.65 -33.77 45.99
C ASN A 381 19.90 -32.32 45.49
N TYR A 382 19.91 -31.40 46.45
CA TYR A 382 19.90 -29.93 46.29
C TYR A 382 21.25 -29.25 46.02
N ASP A 383 22.32 -29.99 45.74
CA ASP A 383 23.64 -29.38 45.57
C ASP A 383 23.93 -29.08 44.09
N PHE A 384 24.05 -27.79 43.76
CA PHE A 384 24.80 -27.26 42.62
C PHE A 384 24.12 -27.19 41.23
N LEU A 385 22.95 -26.55 41.13
CA LEU A 385 22.48 -26.04 39.83
C LEU A 385 22.71 -24.52 39.75
N GLU A 386 23.78 -24.13 39.05
CA GLU A 386 23.96 -22.79 38.53
C GLU A 386 22.70 -22.39 37.75
N GLU A 387 22.04 -21.32 38.20
CA GLU A 387 20.95 -20.67 37.49
C GLU A 387 21.46 -20.09 36.17
N ARG A 388 21.66 -20.92 35.15
CA ARG A 388 21.79 -20.42 33.79
C ARG A 388 20.46 -19.77 33.44
N PRO A 389 20.42 -18.48 33.10
CA PRO A 389 19.19 -17.83 32.68
C PRO A 389 18.71 -18.53 31.41
N PHE A 390 17.68 -19.37 31.57
CA PHE A 390 17.07 -20.08 30.46
C PHE A 390 16.48 -19.06 29.49
N MET A 391 17.03 -19.02 28.28
CA MET A 391 16.50 -18.15 27.23
C MET A 391 15.16 -18.71 26.80
N SER A 392 14.08 -17.95 27.04
CA SER A 392 12.75 -18.30 26.51
C SER A 392 12.84 -18.41 24.98
N PRO A 393 12.11 -19.36 24.35
CA PRO A 393 12.14 -19.50 22.90
C PRO A 393 11.80 -18.18 22.23
N GLU A 394 12.65 -17.79 21.30
CA GLU A 394 12.59 -16.51 20.63
C GLU A 394 11.27 -16.38 19.84
N THR A 395 10.66 -15.20 19.88
CA THR A 395 9.55 -14.89 18.98
C THR A 395 10.12 -14.11 17.80
N VAL A 396 9.86 -14.59 16.59
CA VAL A 396 10.22 -13.95 15.33
C VAL A 396 8.96 -13.39 14.67
N VAL A 397 8.98 -12.12 14.32
CA VAL A 397 7.96 -11.46 13.52
C VAL A 397 8.55 -11.13 12.15
N LEU A 398 7.96 -11.69 11.10
CA LEU A 398 8.44 -11.61 9.73
C LEU A 398 7.45 -10.81 8.87
N ASP A 399 7.85 -9.67 8.32
CA ASP A 399 7.05 -8.88 7.36
C ASP A 399 7.42 -9.26 5.92
N ILE A 400 6.45 -9.80 5.19
CA ILE A 400 6.57 -10.31 3.83
C ILE A 400 5.71 -9.45 2.89
N GLY A 401 6.26 -9.03 1.77
CA GLY A 401 5.52 -8.37 0.69
C GLY A 401 5.27 -6.86 0.87
N ALA A 402 5.80 -6.24 1.94
CA ALA A 402 5.73 -4.79 2.14
C ALA A 402 6.74 -3.99 1.28
N GLY A 403 7.79 -4.64 0.78
CA GLY A 403 8.81 -4.09 -0.12
C GLY A 403 9.75 -3.01 0.45
N ASP A 404 9.31 -2.18 1.41
CA ASP A 404 10.08 -1.02 1.87
C ASP A 404 10.60 -1.09 3.32
N GLY A 405 10.14 -2.06 4.12
CA GLY A 405 10.58 -2.32 5.50
C GLY A 405 10.16 -1.26 6.53
N VAL A 406 9.42 -0.22 6.13
CA VAL A 406 9.11 0.90 7.04
C VAL A 406 8.21 0.47 8.19
N LEU A 407 7.25 -0.42 7.94
CA LEU A 407 6.37 -0.97 8.98
C LEU A 407 7.19 -1.64 10.07
N MET A 408 8.06 -2.58 9.68
CA MET A 408 8.91 -3.33 10.59
C MET A 408 9.85 -2.41 11.40
N HIS A 409 10.44 -1.42 10.75
CA HIS A 409 11.28 -0.41 11.40
C HIS A 409 10.51 0.40 12.46
N CYS A 410 9.30 0.84 12.14
CA CYS A 410 8.46 1.61 13.07
C CYS A 410 7.93 0.74 14.22
N LEU A 411 7.57 -0.52 13.97
CA LEU A 411 7.14 -1.46 15.00
C LEU A 411 8.28 -1.76 15.99
N ARG A 412 9.50 -1.98 15.50
CA ARG A 412 10.68 -2.21 16.35
C ARG A 412 10.92 -1.04 17.30
N ASP A 413 11.04 0.18 16.77
CA ASP A 413 11.24 1.40 17.57
C ASP A 413 10.09 1.62 18.58
N TYR A 414 8.84 1.36 18.18
CA TYR A 414 7.70 1.42 19.11
C TYR A 414 7.84 0.44 20.28
N MET A 415 8.13 -0.83 19.99
CA MET A 415 8.24 -1.89 21.01
C MET A 415 9.41 -1.63 21.96
N GLU A 416 10.59 -1.26 21.43
CA GLU A 416 11.76 -0.90 22.22
C GLU A 416 11.43 0.21 23.23
N ARG A 417 10.79 1.28 22.76
CA ARG A 417 10.35 2.39 23.62
C ARG A 417 9.38 1.94 24.69
N LYS A 418 8.41 1.11 24.33
CA LYS A 418 7.40 0.63 25.28
C LYS A 418 8.00 -0.27 26.35
N VAL A 419 8.91 -1.17 25.99
CA VAL A 419 9.62 -2.06 26.92
C VAL A 419 10.55 -1.27 27.83
N MET A 420 11.26 -0.27 27.31
CA MET A 420 12.13 0.61 28.10
C MET A 420 11.36 1.64 28.95
N GLY A 421 10.03 1.68 28.87
CA GLY A 421 9.21 2.66 29.59
C GLY A 421 9.43 4.10 29.14
N LEU A 422 9.94 4.30 27.91
CA LEU A 422 10.13 5.63 27.33
C LEU A 422 8.76 6.26 27.03
N SER A 423 8.68 7.58 27.25
CA SER A 423 7.46 8.34 26.97
C SER A 423 7.08 8.21 25.50
N LEU A 424 5.91 7.62 25.25
CA LEU A 424 5.28 7.59 23.92
C LEU A 424 4.65 8.94 23.53
N SER A 425 4.56 9.90 24.46
CA SER A 425 4.01 11.23 24.18
C SER A 425 5.07 12.21 23.70
N ASP A 426 4.83 12.81 22.54
CA ASP A 426 5.56 13.97 22.03
C ASP A 426 5.29 15.20 22.94
N ASN A 427 6.21 15.48 23.85
CA ASN A 427 6.60 16.85 24.21
C ASN A 427 5.56 17.89 24.69
N LYS A 428 4.49 17.56 25.44
CA LYS A 428 3.60 18.64 25.97
C LYS A 428 3.15 18.61 27.43
N ARG A 429 3.74 17.79 28.32
CA ARG A 429 3.38 17.84 29.77
C ARG A 429 4.52 18.26 30.70
N GLY A 430 5.36 19.19 30.24
CA GLY A 430 6.49 19.73 31.01
C GLY A 430 6.13 20.48 32.30
N ASN A 431 4.92 21.03 32.48
CA ASN A 431 4.68 21.99 33.56
C ASN A 431 3.49 21.73 34.52
N GLN A 432 2.77 20.60 34.47
CA GLN A 432 1.56 20.41 35.29
C GLN A 432 1.61 19.30 36.35
N ARG A 433 2.73 18.60 36.56
CA ARG A 433 2.76 17.40 37.44
C ARG A 433 3.62 17.53 38.70
N LYS A 434 3.58 18.66 39.41
CA LYS A 434 4.24 18.77 40.73
C LYS A 434 3.40 18.36 41.95
N ASN A 435 2.06 18.19 41.87
CA ASN A 435 1.26 18.13 43.11
C ASN A 435 0.52 16.82 43.47
N ASN A 436 0.60 15.71 42.72
CA ASN A 436 -0.16 14.49 43.06
C ASN A 436 0.70 13.20 43.04
N ARG A 437 1.72 13.11 43.91
CA ARG A 437 2.69 11.99 43.90
C ARG A 437 2.56 10.96 45.04
N SER A 438 1.51 10.98 45.86
CA SER A 438 1.54 10.21 47.12
C SER A 438 0.91 8.80 47.16
N ASN A 439 0.01 8.36 46.25
CA ASN A 439 -0.85 7.19 46.59
C ASN A 439 -0.91 6.00 45.61
N ASN A 440 0.15 5.62 44.87
CA ASN A 440 0.06 4.39 44.05
C ASN A 440 1.35 3.55 43.97
N VAL A 441 1.79 3.04 45.12
CA VAL A 441 3.04 2.27 45.32
C VAL A 441 2.84 0.74 45.32
N TYR A 442 1.67 0.23 44.92
CA TYR A 442 1.53 -1.21 44.65
C TYR A 442 2.03 -1.54 43.24
N SER A 443 3.35 -1.52 43.11
CA SER A 443 4.12 -1.98 41.96
C SER A 443 3.74 -3.42 41.61
N ARG A 444 2.85 -3.58 40.61
CA ARG A 444 2.77 -4.83 39.85
C ARG A 444 4.19 -5.11 39.36
N ARG A 445 4.76 -6.26 39.75
CA ARG A 445 5.98 -6.79 39.14
C ARG A 445 5.69 -6.95 37.65
N HIS A 446 6.03 -5.94 36.86
CA HIS A 446 5.97 -6.01 35.42
C HIS A 446 6.98 -7.08 35.03
N GLN A 447 6.49 -8.22 34.52
CA GLN A 447 7.39 -9.18 33.90
C GLN A 447 8.14 -8.46 32.78
N PRO A 448 9.47 -8.66 32.67
CA PRO A 448 10.24 -8.10 31.57
C PRO A 448 9.62 -8.58 30.27
N MET A 449 9.10 -7.65 29.47
CA MET A 449 8.57 -7.97 28.14
C MET A 449 9.77 -8.15 27.21
N ALA A 450 9.94 -9.34 26.65
CA ALA A 450 10.92 -9.56 25.60
C ALA A 450 10.46 -8.90 24.29
N ILE A 451 11.37 -8.25 23.59
CA ILE A 451 11.11 -7.69 22.26
C ILE A 451 11.34 -8.84 21.27
N PRO A 452 10.37 -9.13 20.37
CA PRO A 452 10.56 -10.15 19.35
C PRO A 452 11.64 -9.73 18.35
N THR A 453 12.23 -10.70 17.66
CA THR A 453 13.09 -10.45 16.51
C THR A 453 12.24 -10.03 15.32
N MET A 454 12.55 -8.87 14.76
CA MET A 454 11.72 -8.14 13.81
C MET A 454 12.42 -8.12 12.45
N VAL A 455 11.92 -8.82 11.43
CA VAL A 455 12.58 -8.99 10.13
C VAL A 455 11.62 -8.59 9.00
N ALA A 456 12.09 -7.79 8.05
CA ALA A 456 11.38 -7.53 6.80
C ALA A 456 12.08 -8.25 5.65
N THR A 457 11.32 -8.94 4.80
CA THR A 457 11.83 -9.64 3.61
C THR A 457 11.07 -9.24 2.36
N ASP A 458 11.78 -9.11 1.24
CA ASP A 458 11.19 -8.88 -0.07
C ASP A 458 12.12 -9.38 -1.18
N ASP A 459 11.58 -10.08 -2.18
CA ASP A 459 12.35 -10.61 -3.31
C ASP A 459 12.64 -9.54 -4.39
N MET A 460 12.18 -8.30 -4.18
CA MET A 460 12.30 -7.15 -5.08
C MET A 460 11.57 -7.33 -6.42
N SER A 461 10.72 -8.35 -6.55
CA SER A 461 9.94 -8.61 -7.77
C SER A 461 9.04 -7.41 -8.13
N TRP A 462 8.57 -6.67 -7.12
CA TRP A 462 7.73 -5.49 -7.25
C TRP A 462 8.49 -4.18 -7.44
N ARG A 463 9.84 -4.22 -7.45
CA ARG A 463 10.72 -3.05 -7.60
C ARG A 463 10.41 -1.94 -6.60
N ILE A 464 9.92 -2.30 -5.42
CA ILE A 464 9.77 -1.38 -4.30
C ILE A 464 11.17 -1.18 -3.71
N PHE A 465 11.55 0.08 -3.53
CA PHE A 465 12.87 0.40 -2.99
C PHE A 465 12.81 0.33 -1.46
N ALA A 466 13.70 -0.47 -0.88
CA ALA A 466 13.88 -0.53 0.57
C ALA A 466 14.13 0.87 1.16
N LYS A 467 13.29 1.24 2.14
CA LYS A 467 13.43 2.47 2.93
C LYS A 467 14.00 2.21 4.34
N ALA A 468 13.99 0.95 4.76
CA ALA A 468 14.64 0.44 5.96
C ALA A 468 15.38 -0.87 5.63
N ASP A 469 15.89 -1.55 6.66
CA ASP A 469 16.57 -2.84 6.51
C ASP A 469 15.57 -3.90 6.01
N VAL A 470 15.79 -4.39 4.78
CA VAL A 470 15.00 -5.44 4.13
C VAL A 470 15.95 -6.51 3.61
N GLU A 471 15.73 -7.76 4.01
CA GLU A 471 16.46 -8.90 3.48
C GLU A 471 15.89 -9.32 2.12
N LYS A 472 16.76 -9.61 1.16
CA LYS A 472 16.36 -9.99 -0.21
C LYS A 472 16.07 -11.48 -0.30
N LEU A 473 14.95 -11.89 0.27
CA LEU A 473 14.51 -13.29 0.34
C LEU A 473 13.10 -13.44 -0.25
N SER A 474 12.87 -14.53 -0.97
CA SER A 474 11.50 -14.95 -1.33
C SER A 474 10.71 -15.38 -0.10
N VAL A 475 9.40 -15.55 -0.25
CA VAL A 475 8.51 -16.03 0.82
C VAL A 475 9.02 -17.38 1.35
N GLU A 476 9.35 -18.31 0.47
CA GLU A 476 9.85 -19.64 0.80
C GLU A 476 11.20 -19.58 1.52
N GLN A 477 12.14 -18.80 1.00
CA GLN A 477 13.47 -18.65 1.59
C GLN A 477 13.41 -18.02 2.99
N ALA A 478 12.53 -17.04 3.17
CA ALA A 478 12.31 -16.42 4.47
C ALA A 478 11.72 -17.41 5.47
N LEU A 479 10.70 -18.19 5.07
CA LEU A 479 10.14 -19.24 5.92
C LEU A 479 11.20 -20.28 6.28
N GLU A 480 11.91 -20.84 5.30
CA GLU A 480 12.99 -21.82 5.53
C GLU A 480 14.06 -21.27 6.49
N LYS A 481 14.46 -20.01 6.35
CA LYS A 481 15.44 -19.41 7.24
C LYS A 481 14.94 -19.28 8.68
N TYR A 482 13.70 -18.84 8.88
CA TYR A 482 13.20 -18.46 10.21
C TYR A 482 12.35 -19.54 10.90
N THR A 483 11.91 -20.58 10.20
CA THR A 483 11.20 -21.72 10.80
C THR A 483 12.10 -22.92 11.11
N THR A 484 13.18 -23.13 10.35
CA THR A 484 13.97 -24.38 10.39
C THR A 484 15.36 -24.25 11.04
N ASN A 485 16.02 -23.08 10.96
CA ASN A 485 17.45 -22.98 11.27
C ASN A 485 17.83 -22.86 12.75
N LEU A 486 16.88 -22.77 13.70
CA LEU A 486 17.23 -22.61 15.12
C LEU A 486 17.53 -23.92 15.86
N THR A 487 17.37 -25.08 15.21
CA THR A 487 17.54 -26.39 15.87
C THR A 487 18.78 -27.19 15.45
N THR A 488 19.46 -26.83 14.36
CA THR A 488 20.38 -27.76 13.67
C THR A 488 21.88 -27.45 13.75
N GLU A 489 22.31 -26.30 14.25
CA GLU A 489 23.75 -25.94 14.17
C GLU A 489 24.67 -26.61 15.22
N ASN A 490 24.17 -27.46 16.12
CA ASN A 490 24.99 -28.01 17.22
C ASN A 490 25.18 -29.53 17.28
N ASN A 491 24.72 -30.33 16.31
CA ASN A 491 24.90 -31.79 16.39
C ASN A 491 26.07 -32.30 15.54
N SER A 492 27.19 -32.46 16.24
CA SER A 492 28.24 -33.45 16.02
C SER A 492 27.71 -34.87 15.83
N ASP A 493 28.46 -35.67 15.06
CA ASP A 493 28.19 -37.01 14.50
C ASP A 493 27.90 -38.18 15.49
N ASP A 494 27.09 -38.00 16.53
CA ASP A 494 26.86 -39.07 17.53
C ASP A 494 25.57 -39.88 17.25
N ASP A 495 25.78 -41.07 16.68
CA ASP A 495 24.81 -41.94 15.98
C ASP A 495 23.91 -42.79 16.91
N SER A 496 23.39 -42.21 18.01
CA SER A 496 22.60 -42.96 19.02
C SER A 496 21.08 -42.83 18.86
N SER A 497 20.49 -43.90 18.32
CA SER A 497 19.09 -44.10 17.92
C SER A 497 18.06 -44.24 19.05
N SER A 498 17.85 -43.19 19.87
CA SER A 498 16.77 -43.18 20.87
C SER A 498 15.54 -42.36 20.41
N SER A 499 14.45 -43.04 20.06
CA SER A 499 13.22 -42.48 19.50
C SER A 499 12.36 -41.65 20.48
N ASP A 500 12.66 -41.66 21.78
CA ASP A 500 11.89 -40.92 22.79
C ASP A 500 12.24 -39.42 22.86
N TYR A 501 13.41 -38.99 22.37
CA TYR A 501 13.80 -37.56 22.42
C TYR A 501 13.08 -36.67 21.40
N GLN A 502 12.42 -37.26 20.40
CA GLN A 502 11.80 -36.49 19.32
C GLN A 502 10.55 -35.71 19.76
N LYS A 503 9.88 -36.13 20.86
CA LYS A 503 8.74 -35.39 21.43
C LYS A 503 9.11 -34.12 22.21
N ASP A 504 10.38 -33.98 22.61
CA ASP A 504 10.84 -32.80 23.34
C ASP A 504 11.42 -31.70 22.44
N GLN A 505 11.90 -32.04 21.23
CA GLN A 505 12.42 -31.05 20.27
C GLN A 505 11.35 -30.11 19.71
N ASP A 506 10.10 -30.56 19.58
CA ASP A 506 8.97 -29.72 19.17
C ASP A 506 8.72 -28.51 20.10
N GLN A 507 9.34 -28.51 21.29
CA GLN A 507 9.11 -27.49 22.32
C GLN A 507 10.07 -26.30 22.24
N LEU A 508 11.19 -26.44 21.52
CA LEU A 508 12.22 -25.40 21.42
C LEU A 508 12.09 -24.53 20.16
N ARG A 509 11.16 -24.85 19.25
CA ARG A 509 10.98 -24.04 18.04
C ARG A 509 10.56 -22.60 18.42
N PRO A 510 11.13 -21.59 17.74
CA PRO A 510 10.72 -20.20 17.94
C PRO A 510 9.23 -20.03 17.62
N GLN A 511 8.60 -19.06 18.26
CA GLN A 511 7.27 -18.63 17.80
C GLN A 511 7.44 -17.80 16.54
N VAL A 512 6.77 -18.16 15.44
CA VAL A 512 6.84 -17.41 14.19
C VAL A 512 5.49 -16.76 13.90
N ILE A 513 5.50 -15.42 13.80
CA ILE A 513 4.35 -14.60 13.40
C ILE A 513 4.68 -13.92 12.08
N VAL A 514 3.93 -14.20 11.04
CA VAL A 514 4.11 -13.55 9.74
C VAL A 514 3.15 -12.37 9.60
N ILE A 515 3.61 -11.24 9.08
CA ILE A 515 2.81 -10.11 8.65
C ILE A 515 2.93 -10.06 7.13
N CYS A 516 1.82 -10.06 6.41
CA CYS A 516 1.78 -9.92 4.98
C CYS A 516 1.08 -8.60 4.65
N SER A 517 1.87 -7.59 4.34
CA SER A 517 1.38 -6.22 4.14
C SER A 517 0.74 -6.00 2.75
N TRP A 518 0.94 -6.95 1.84
CA TRP A 518 0.32 -7.00 0.52
C TRP A 518 0.52 -8.37 -0.13
N MET A 519 -0.43 -8.80 -0.95
CA MET A 519 -0.38 -10.02 -1.77
C MET A 519 -0.99 -9.73 -3.14
N PRO A 520 -0.45 -10.26 -4.25
CA PRO A 520 -1.03 -10.05 -5.58
C PRO A 520 -2.44 -10.65 -5.67
N MET A 521 -3.29 -10.05 -6.52
CA MET A 521 -4.64 -10.54 -6.77
C MET A 521 -4.60 -11.96 -7.36
N GLY A 522 -5.38 -12.87 -6.78
CA GLY A 522 -5.50 -14.26 -7.24
C GLY A 522 -4.34 -15.18 -6.82
N GLU A 523 -3.34 -14.66 -6.11
CA GLU A 523 -2.27 -15.48 -5.54
C GLU A 523 -2.63 -15.93 -4.12
N ASP A 524 -2.16 -17.11 -3.69
CA ASP A 524 -2.27 -17.56 -2.29
C ASP A 524 -0.90 -17.84 -1.66
N TRP A 525 -0.21 -16.80 -1.23
CA TRP A 525 1.04 -16.99 -0.47
C TRP A 525 0.78 -17.62 0.91
N THR A 526 -0.45 -17.59 1.41
CA THR A 526 -0.76 -18.19 2.71
C THR A 526 -0.69 -19.71 2.69
N ALA A 527 -0.79 -20.35 1.53
CA ALA A 527 -0.49 -21.77 1.39
C ALA A 527 0.92 -22.12 1.87
N LEU A 528 1.92 -21.28 1.56
CA LEU A 528 3.30 -21.46 2.03
C LEU A 528 3.41 -21.24 3.53
N LEU A 529 2.73 -20.22 4.07
CA LEU A 529 2.72 -19.92 5.51
C LEU A 529 2.15 -21.09 6.31
N ARG A 530 1.01 -21.64 5.85
CA ARG A 530 0.37 -22.77 6.51
C ARG A 530 1.18 -24.06 6.35
N LYS A 531 1.77 -24.31 5.18
CA LYS A 531 2.70 -25.42 4.94
C LYS A 531 3.93 -25.35 5.85
N ALA A 532 4.46 -24.16 6.09
CA ALA A 532 5.56 -23.91 7.02
C ALA A 532 5.12 -23.94 8.50
N GLU A 533 3.84 -24.22 8.78
CA GLU A 533 3.31 -24.41 10.11
C GLU A 533 3.53 -23.23 11.07
N VAL A 534 3.54 -22.00 10.54
CA VAL A 534 3.71 -20.76 11.33
C VAL A 534 2.62 -20.66 12.40
N ASP A 535 2.95 -20.11 13.58
CA ASP A 535 1.98 -20.05 14.69
C ASP A 535 0.84 -19.08 14.40
N GLU A 536 1.13 -18.03 13.62
CA GLU A 536 0.18 -17.01 13.25
C GLU A 536 0.62 -16.29 11.97
N TYR A 537 -0.32 -15.89 11.12
CA TYR A 537 -0.08 -14.92 10.06
C TYR A 537 -1.14 -13.82 10.06
N ILE A 538 -0.73 -12.59 9.79
CA ILE A 538 -1.57 -11.39 9.79
C ILE A 538 -1.56 -10.81 8.39
N LEU A 539 -2.73 -10.72 7.77
CA LEU A 539 -2.90 -10.12 6.45
C LEU A 539 -3.37 -8.68 6.59
N ILE A 540 -2.75 -7.77 5.84
CA ILE A 540 -3.09 -6.35 5.82
C ILE A 540 -3.43 -5.95 4.38
N GLY A 541 -4.70 -5.69 4.09
CA GLY A 541 -5.12 -5.34 2.73
C GLY A 541 -6.63 -5.46 2.54
N GLU A 542 -7.09 -5.34 1.30
CA GLU A 542 -8.49 -5.58 0.97
C GLU A 542 -8.85 -7.06 1.23
N ALA A 543 -9.88 -7.31 2.04
CA ALA A 543 -10.30 -8.65 2.43
C ALA A 543 -11.73 -8.93 1.95
N ASP A 544 -12.02 -10.17 1.57
CA ASP A 544 -13.34 -10.68 1.16
C ASP A 544 -13.89 -10.13 -0.18
N ASP A 545 -13.49 -8.96 -0.66
CA ASP A 545 -13.97 -8.36 -1.91
C ASP A 545 -12.86 -7.59 -2.67
N GLY A 546 -11.61 -7.93 -2.34
CA GLY A 546 -10.42 -7.17 -2.69
C GLY A 546 -9.58 -7.70 -3.84
N SER A 547 -8.54 -6.93 -4.17
CA SER A 547 -7.45 -7.31 -5.09
C SER A 547 -6.21 -7.84 -4.36
N CYS A 548 -6.34 -8.27 -3.10
CA CYS A 548 -5.22 -8.75 -2.29
C CYS A 548 -5.37 -10.24 -2.01
N GLY A 549 -4.57 -11.08 -2.69
CA GLY A 549 -4.66 -12.52 -2.59
C GLY A 549 -5.87 -13.13 -3.31
N ASP A 550 -6.10 -14.43 -3.10
CA ASP A 550 -7.27 -15.16 -3.57
C ASP A 550 -8.42 -15.12 -2.55
N ASN A 551 -9.63 -14.77 -2.99
CA ASN A 551 -10.77 -14.59 -2.08
C ASN A 551 -11.14 -15.86 -1.29
N TRP A 552 -11.00 -17.04 -1.89
CA TRP A 552 -11.29 -18.30 -1.20
C TRP A 552 -10.05 -18.88 -0.51
N LEU A 553 -8.95 -19.05 -1.22
CA LEU A 553 -7.77 -19.74 -0.71
C LEU A 553 -7.09 -18.95 0.42
N THR A 554 -7.03 -17.62 0.28
CA THR A 554 -6.39 -16.74 1.26
C THR A 554 -7.36 -16.34 2.38
N TRP A 555 -8.58 -15.89 2.03
CA TRP A 555 -9.52 -15.31 3.01
C TRP A 555 -10.65 -16.24 3.46
N GLY A 556 -10.91 -17.31 2.70
CA GLY A 556 -12.02 -18.23 2.91
C GLY A 556 -13.40 -17.61 2.71
N ASN A 557 -13.54 -16.68 1.76
CA ASN A 557 -14.84 -16.11 1.44
C ASN A 557 -15.69 -17.12 0.65
N PRO A 558 -16.78 -17.67 1.24
CA PRO A 558 -17.60 -18.69 0.58
C PRO A 558 -18.30 -18.21 -0.69
N ASN A 559 -18.45 -16.90 -0.90
CA ASN A 559 -19.04 -16.35 -2.12
C ASN A 559 -18.16 -16.56 -3.36
N PHE A 560 -16.87 -16.84 -3.15
CA PHE A 560 -15.89 -17.13 -4.19
C PHE A 560 -15.49 -18.61 -4.19
N TYR A 561 -16.20 -19.45 -3.43
CA TYR A 561 -15.98 -20.88 -3.51
C TYR A 561 -16.58 -21.44 -4.79
N ASP A 562 -15.73 -22.06 -5.59
CA ASP A 562 -16.11 -22.70 -6.83
C ASP A 562 -16.42 -24.19 -6.61
N PHE A 563 -17.72 -24.53 -6.58
CA PHE A 563 -18.17 -25.91 -6.39
C PHE A 563 -17.82 -26.81 -7.58
N VAL A 564 -17.66 -26.22 -8.78
CA VAL A 564 -17.57 -26.95 -10.04
C VAL A 564 -16.12 -27.39 -10.34
N ALA A 565 -15.12 -26.68 -9.82
CA ALA A 565 -13.70 -27.05 -9.95
C ALA A 565 -13.35 -28.42 -9.34
N ILE A 566 -14.10 -28.87 -8.32
CA ILE A 566 -13.80 -30.10 -7.58
C ILE A 566 -14.45 -31.33 -8.21
N GLU A 567 -15.65 -31.19 -8.76
CA GLU A 567 -16.37 -32.31 -9.40
C GLU A 567 -15.65 -32.82 -10.66
N ASN A 568 -14.94 -31.96 -11.40
CA ASN A 568 -14.22 -32.37 -12.61
C ASN A 568 -12.91 -33.14 -12.35
N ASN A 569 -12.34 -33.05 -11.14
CA ASN A 569 -11.12 -33.79 -10.76
C ASN A 569 -11.39 -35.06 -9.95
N SER A 570 -12.66 -35.35 -9.65
CA SER A 570 -13.06 -36.55 -8.90
C SER A 570 -13.96 -37.45 -9.76
N GLU A 571 -13.34 -38.17 -10.72
CA GLU A 571 -13.98 -39.28 -11.49
C GLU A 571 -14.46 -40.45 -10.61
N VAL A 572 -14.38 -40.32 -9.29
CA VAL A 572 -14.57 -41.42 -8.34
C VAL A 572 -15.83 -41.19 -7.53
N ASP A 573 -16.83 -42.03 -7.83
CA ASP A 573 -17.93 -42.43 -6.95
C ASP A 573 -19.27 -41.65 -7.06
N LYS A 574 -19.98 -41.86 -8.18
CA LYS A 574 -21.39 -41.45 -8.41
C LYS A 574 -22.42 -42.18 -7.54
N GLY A 575 -22.02 -42.76 -6.40
CA GLY A 575 -22.85 -43.66 -5.59
C GLY A 575 -23.48 -43.06 -4.34
N ARG A 576 -23.14 -41.83 -3.94
CA ARG A 576 -23.57 -41.27 -2.64
C ARG A 576 -24.69 -40.23 -2.78
N THR A 577 -25.91 -40.71 -2.60
CA THR A 577 -27.14 -39.91 -2.55
C THR A 577 -27.27 -39.13 -1.24
N ASP A 578 -27.44 -37.82 -1.41
CA ASP A 578 -28.36 -36.92 -0.70
C ASP A 578 -28.20 -36.69 0.82
N ASN A 579 -27.65 -35.52 1.16
CA ASN A 579 -28.16 -34.52 2.13
C ASN A 579 -27.09 -33.82 2.99
N ASP A 580 -25.81 -34.12 2.84
CA ASP A 580 -24.78 -33.43 3.63
C ASP A 580 -24.33 -32.13 2.94
N THR A 581 -25.19 -31.10 2.96
CA THR A 581 -24.89 -29.71 2.56
C THR A 581 -23.93 -29.05 3.56
N SER A 582 -22.83 -29.73 3.91
CA SER A 582 -21.77 -29.10 4.67
C SER A 582 -21.13 -28.05 3.76
N SER A 583 -21.22 -26.78 4.17
CA SER A 583 -20.51 -25.71 3.47
C SER A 583 -19.02 -26.08 3.42
N PRO A 584 -18.35 -25.88 2.28
CA PRO A 584 -16.94 -26.21 2.12
C PRO A 584 -16.12 -25.58 3.24
N THR A 585 -15.16 -26.34 3.75
CA THR A 585 -14.25 -25.84 4.79
C THR A 585 -13.13 -25.05 4.11
N PRO A 586 -12.92 -23.77 4.44
CA PRO A 586 -11.85 -22.99 3.82
C PRO A 586 -10.47 -23.54 4.19
N PRO A 587 -9.44 -23.40 3.33
CA PRO A 587 -8.14 -24.04 3.53
C PRO A 587 -7.52 -23.74 4.89
N TYR A 588 -7.56 -22.49 5.35
CA TYR A 588 -7.03 -22.13 6.66
C TYR A 588 -7.72 -22.89 7.81
N VAL A 589 -9.03 -23.18 7.75
CA VAL A 589 -9.72 -23.96 8.79
C VAL A 589 -9.33 -25.42 8.72
N ALA A 590 -9.27 -25.99 7.50
CA ALA A 590 -8.86 -27.38 7.29
C ALA A 590 -7.45 -27.63 7.83
N GLU A 591 -6.57 -26.64 7.73
CA GLU A 591 -5.19 -26.67 8.21
C GLU A 591 -5.04 -26.21 9.68
N GLY A 592 -6.16 -26.02 10.38
CA GLY A 592 -6.21 -25.78 11.82
C GLY A 592 -6.01 -24.33 12.25
N TYR A 593 -6.12 -23.36 11.35
CA TYR A 593 -6.09 -21.93 11.65
C TYR A 593 -7.49 -21.39 11.96
N GLN A 594 -7.52 -20.34 12.78
CA GLN A 594 -8.71 -19.55 13.09
C GLN A 594 -8.50 -18.12 12.63
N ARG A 595 -9.42 -17.64 11.78
CA ARG A 595 -9.51 -16.24 11.37
C ARG A 595 -10.03 -15.36 12.52
N LEU A 596 -9.41 -14.20 12.69
CA LEU A 596 -9.76 -13.15 13.63
C LEU A 596 -9.59 -11.78 12.98
N ASP A 597 -10.71 -11.15 12.62
CA ASP A 597 -10.72 -9.78 12.12
C ASP A 597 -10.33 -8.82 13.27
N MET A 598 -9.35 -7.94 13.02
CA MET A 598 -8.76 -7.04 14.04
C MET A 598 -9.34 -5.63 13.94
N ASP A 599 -10.68 -5.51 14.05
CA ASP A 599 -11.43 -4.27 13.81
C ASP A 599 -10.89 -3.05 14.59
N SER A 600 -10.34 -3.28 15.79
CA SER A 600 -9.74 -2.21 16.62
C SER A 600 -8.50 -1.58 15.97
N ILE A 601 -7.78 -2.31 15.14
CA ILE A 601 -6.58 -1.87 14.40
C ILE A 601 -6.97 -1.40 13.00
N THR A 602 -7.86 -2.13 12.33
CA THR A 602 -8.28 -1.88 10.94
C THR A 602 -8.71 -0.45 10.67
N LYS A 603 -9.40 0.21 11.60
CA LYS A 603 -9.84 1.61 11.46
C LYS A 603 -8.70 2.64 11.33
N TYR A 604 -7.46 2.24 11.57
CA TYR A 604 -6.25 3.08 11.46
C TYR A 604 -5.39 2.72 10.24
N GLN A 605 -5.83 1.75 9.42
CA GLN A 605 -5.20 1.35 8.19
C GLN A 605 -5.60 2.29 7.06
N PHE A 606 -4.63 2.70 6.25
CA PHE A 606 -4.86 3.55 5.09
C PHE A 606 -4.17 2.92 3.87
N SER A 607 -4.95 2.42 2.94
CA SER A 607 -4.49 1.73 1.74
C SER A 607 -4.69 2.56 0.48
N SER A 608 -3.77 2.42 -0.47
CA SER A 608 -3.93 2.89 -1.85
C SER A 608 -5.10 2.24 -2.59
N PHE A 609 -5.64 1.16 -2.04
CA PHE A 609 -6.82 0.45 -2.50
C PHE A 609 -7.98 0.53 -1.51
N ASP A 610 -8.03 1.50 -0.60
CA ASP A 610 -9.29 1.78 0.09
C ASP A 610 -10.34 2.38 -0.87
N LEU A 611 -10.48 1.84 -2.09
CA LEU A 611 -11.34 2.18 -3.21
C LEU A 611 -12.72 1.54 -3.07
N ALA A 612 -13.67 1.98 -3.91
CA ALA A 612 -15.08 1.58 -3.89
C ALA A 612 -15.34 0.06 -3.89
N THR A 613 -14.43 -0.78 -4.40
CA THR A 613 -14.64 -2.23 -4.45
C THR A 613 -14.52 -2.93 -3.11
N SER A 614 -13.59 -2.51 -2.24
CA SER A 614 -13.49 -3.10 -0.91
C SER A 614 -14.35 -2.36 0.10
N LYS A 615 -15.20 -3.12 0.81
CA LYS A 615 -15.98 -2.59 1.94
C LYS A 615 -15.08 -1.93 3.00
N SER A 616 -13.82 -2.35 3.07
CA SER A 616 -12.68 -1.65 3.68
C SER A 616 -11.46 -2.57 3.59
N SER A 617 -10.25 -2.03 3.45
CA SER A 617 -9.09 -2.83 3.82
C SER A 617 -9.21 -3.30 5.28
N LYS A 618 -8.81 -4.53 5.56
CA LYS A 618 -8.82 -5.14 6.89
C LYS A 618 -7.42 -5.55 7.32
N THR A 619 -7.30 -5.68 8.64
CA THR A 619 -6.19 -6.35 9.30
C THR A 619 -6.75 -7.64 9.89
N VAL A 620 -6.32 -8.79 9.42
CA VAL A 620 -6.90 -10.09 9.82
C VAL A 620 -5.81 -11.02 10.27
N SER A 621 -5.96 -11.57 11.47
CA SER A 621 -5.04 -12.55 12.06
C SER A 621 -5.59 -13.96 11.84
N PHE A 622 -4.76 -14.87 11.34
CA PHE A 622 -5.04 -16.29 11.23
C PHE A 622 -4.13 -17.03 12.20
N ARG A 623 -4.72 -17.55 13.27
CA ARG A 623 -3.98 -18.18 14.36
C ARG A 623 -4.10 -19.68 14.31
N ARG A 624 -2.99 -20.39 14.39
CA ARG A 624 -3.02 -21.85 14.51
C ARG A 624 -3.67 -22.24 15.84
N ARG A 625 -4.68 -23.11 15.80
CA ARG A 625 -5.25 -23.72 17.00
C ARG A 625 -4.17 -24.56 17.65
N LYS A 626 -4.02 -24.45 18.97
CA LYS A 626 -3.14 -25.37 19.71
C LYS A 626 -3.62 -26.78 19.40
N ARG A 627 -2.76 -27.63 18.83
CA ARG A 627 -3.05 -29.07 18.68
C ARG A 627 -3.46 -29.55 20.07
N ARG A 628 -4.71 -29.98 20.22
CA ARG A 628 -5.08 -30.80 21.38
C ARG A 628 -4.21 -32.03 21.23
N ILE A 629 -3.21 -32.16 22.11
CA ILE A 629 -2.46 -33.40 22.23
C ILE A 629 -3.53 -34.43 22.60
N ALA A 630 -3.82 -35.31 21.65
CA ALA A 630 -4.85 -36.34 21.78
C ALA A 630 -4.41 -37.40 22.79
#